data_AF-A0A936B089-F1
#
_entry.id   AF-A0A936B089-F1
#
_cell.length_a   1.000
_cell.length_b   1.000
_cell.length_c   1.000
_cell.angle_alpha   90.00
_cell.angle_beta   90.00
_cell.angle_gamma   90.00
#
_symmetry.space_group_name_H-M   'P 1'
#
loop_
_entity.id
_entity.type
_entity.pdbx_description
1 polymer ?
#
loop_
_entity_poly.entity_id
_entity_poly.type
_entity_poly.pdbx_seq_one_letter_code
_entity_poly.pdbx_strand_id
1 'polypeptide(L)'
;MNRNKHLLLWSSVGVFILLVMAAANENLGREWRQIQGSARSPEGVVDVHLRQVINPGLNISDRCVSCHVGMAPGEQGITGDRVLAAHKAVFHQPSEFGCTVCHGGQGRATDKADAHGDVHFWPQPMIPIKYAYAGCGTCHTPLKVPNSEVLDKARSFREARLPCLSPCRRAWSHDQTGWRRT
;
A
#
# COMPACT_ATOMS: atom_id res chain seq x y z
N MET A 1 3.68 -0.34 55.51
CA MET A 1 2.69 0.26 54.59
C MET A 1 3.30 1.00 53.38
N ASN A 2 4.55 1.50 53.45
CA ASN A 2 5.17 2.26 52.34
C ASN A 2 5.62 1.39 51.15
N ARG A 3 5.93 0.11 51.37
CA ARG A 3 6.41 -0.81 50.32
C ARG A 3 5.43 -0.94 49.14
N ASN A 4 4.13 -1.01 49.43
CA ASN A 4 3.09 -1.08 48.39
C ASN A 4 2.93 0.25 47.63
N LYS A 5 3.11 1.40 48.32
CA LYS A 5 3.09 2.72 47.68
C LYS A 5 4.24 2.87 46.68
N HIS A 6 5.44 2.43 47.06
CA HIS A 6 6.59 2.45 46.16
C HIS A 6 6.41 1.47 44.99
N LEU A 7 5.87 0.28 45.22
CA LEU A 7 5.59 -0.68 44.15
C LEU A 7 4.63 -0.11 43.11
N LEU A 8 3.51 0.48 43.55
CA LEU A 8 2.56 1.14 42.66
C LEU A 8 3.21 2.29 41.90
N LEU A 9 3.90 3.19 42.59
CA LEU A 9 4.58 4.33 41.96
C LEU A 9 5.57 3.88 40.88
N TRP A 10 6.47 2.95 41.20
CA TRP A 10 7.48 2.49 40.24
C TRP A 10 6.88 1.73 39.08
N SER A 11 5.82 0.95 39.30
CA SER A 11 5.10 0.28 38.21
C SER A 11 4.43 1.28 37.27
N SER A 12 3.78 2.32 37.80
CA SER A 12 3.14 3.38 37.00
C SER A 12 4.17 4.21 36.22
N VAL A 13 5.30 4.55 36.85
CA VAL A 13 6.41 5.24 36.18
C VAL A 13 6.99 4.37 35.06
N GLY A 14 7.18 3.07 35.30
CA GLY A 14 7.65 2.13 34.28
C GLY A 14 6.73 2.06 33.07
N VAL A 15 5.41 1.93 33.29
CA VAL A 15 4.41 1.94 32.20
C VAL A 15 4.40 3.28 31.47
N PHE A 16 4.48 4.39 32.20
CA PHE A 16 4.52 5.73 31.58
C PHE A 16 5.75 5.88 30.67
N ILE A 17 6.94 5.49 31.15
CA ILE A 17 8.17 5.52 30.34
C ILE A 17 8.04 4.62 29.11
N LEU A 18 7.50 3.41 29.26
CA LEU A 18 7.23 2.50 28.13
C LEU A 18 6.34 3.16 27.07
N LEU A 19 5.24 3.79 27.49
CA LEU A 19 4.31 4.46 26.58
C LEU A 19 4.95 5.68 25.90
N VAL A 20 5.75 6.46 26.62
CA VAL A 20 6.50 7.58 26.04
C VAL A 20 7.50 7.09 25.00
N MET A 21 8.24 6.01 25.27
CA MET A 21 9.16 5.42 24.31
C MET A 21 8.42 4.88 23.08
N ALA A 22 7.30 4.19 23.27
CA ALA A 22 6.47 3.71 22.16
C ALA A 22 5.94 4.87 21.30
N ALA A 23 5.44 5.93 21.93
CA ALA A 23 4.98 7.13 21.23
C ALA A 23 6.11 7.84 20.47
N ALA A 24 7.31 7.93 21.07
CA ALA A 24 8.47 8.50 20.39
C ALA A 24 8.88 7.66 19.18
N ASN A 25 8.92 6.33 19.32
CA ASN A 25 9.23 5.42 18.22
C ASN A 25 8.22 5.54 17.07
N GLU A 26 6.93 5.61 17.41
CA GLU A 26 5.83 5.73 16.44
C GLU A 26 5.84 7.07 15.69
N ASN A 27 6.24 8.15 16.35
CA ASN A 27 6.16 9.49 15.75
C ASN A 27 7.46 9.95 15.11
N LEU A 28 8.61 9.51 15.60
CA LEU A 28 9.92 10.02 15.16
C LEU A 28 10.75 8.97 14.41
N GLY A 29 10.62 7.69 14.78
CA GLY A 29 11.49 6.62 14.29
C GLY A 29 11.03 5.92 13.01
N ARG A 30 9.94 6.37 12.38
CA ARG A 30 9.35 5.68 11.22
C ARG A 30 10.20 5.85 9.96
N GLU A 31 10.38 4.75 9.20
CA GLU A 31 11.19 4.69 7.98
C GLU A 31 10.80 5.77 6.95
N TRP A 32 9.51 6.01 6.77
CA TRP A 32 9.02 7.00 5.81
C TRP A 32 9.51 8.43 6.11
N ARG A 33 9.70 8.78 7.39
CA ARG A 33 10.24 10.11 7.78
C ARG A 33 11.70 10.25 7.38
N GLN A 34 12.47 9.18 7.53
CA GLN A 34 13.88 9.14 7.14
C GLN A 34 14.02 9.26 5.62
N ILE A 35 13.21 8.52 4.87
CA ILE A 35 13.17 8.59 3.40
C ILE A 35 12.83 10.01 2.94
N GLN A 36 11.75 10.59 3.47
CA GLN A 36 11.34 11.96 3.12
C GLN A 36 12.38 13.02 3.51
N GLY A 37 13.04 12.89 4.66
CA GLY A 37 14.10 13.81 5.07
C GLY A 37 15.31 13.85 4.14
N SER A 38 15.59 12.74 3.45
CA SER A 38 16.63 12.65 2.42
C SER A 38 16.18 13.15 1.04
N ALA A 39 14.88 13.31 0.82
CA ALA A 39 14.31 13.69 -0.46
C ALA A 39 14.48 15.19 -0.76
N ARG A 40 14.58 15.53 -2.05
CA ARG A 40 14.66 16.91 -2.54
C ARG A 40 13.68 17.12 -3.70
N SER A 41 12.94 18.21 -3.68
CA SER A 41 12.12 18.69 -4.79
C SER A 41 12.84 19.84 -5.53
N PRO A 42 12.37 20.24 -6.72
CA PRO A 42 12.87 21.43 -7.40
C PRO A 42 12.79 22.71 -6.55
N GLU A 43 11.81 22.79 -5.64
CA GLU A 43 11.55 23.90 -4.72
C GLU A 43 12.34 23.81 -3.41
N GLY A 44 13.08 22.72 -3.19
CA GLY A 44 13.99 22.56 -2.06
C GLY A 44 13.74 21.28 -1.25
N VAL A 45 13.61 21.44 0.07
CA VAL A 45 13.37 20.29 0.97
C VAL A 45 11.92 19.83 0.86
N VAL A 46 11.73 18.52 0.77
CA VAL A 46 10.39 17.91 0.77
C VAL A 46 9.77 18.04 2.15
N ASP A 47 8.49 18.43 2.19
CA ASP A 47 7.74 18.47 3.45
C ASP A 47 7.49 17.06 4.00
N VAL A 48 7.79 16.88 5.30
CA VAL A 48 7.77 15.58 5.97
C VAL A 48 6.40 15.33 6.60
N HIS A 49 5.53 14.65 5.87
CA HIS A 49 4.18 14.32 6.30
C HIS A 49 3.69 13.00 5.70
N LEU A 50 2.65 12.45 6.33
CA LEU A 50 1.97 11.25 5.84
C LEU A 50 1.10 11.61 4.62
N ARG A 51 1.34 10.96 3.49
CA ARG A 51 0.60 11.15 2.25
C ARG A 51 -0.37 9.99 2.06
N GLN A 52 -1.58 10.29 1.61
CA GLN A 52 -2.61 9.27 1.40
C GLN A 52 -3.35 9.49 0.08
N VAL A 53 -3.41 8.45 -0.75
CA VAL A 53 -4.28 8.35 -1.92
C VAL A 53 -5.55 7.62 -1.50
N ILE A 54 -6.71 8.22 -1.76
CA ILE A 54 -8.01 7.66 -1.37
C ILE A 54 -8.87 7.56 -2.63
N ASN A 55 -9.37 6.36 -2.92
CA ASN A 55 -10.40 6.15 -3.93
C ASN A 55 -11.59 5.42 -3.31
N PRO A 56 -12.69 6.13 -3.00
CA PRO A 56 -13.88 5.53 -2.42
C PRO A 56 -14.57 4.51 -3.35
N GLY A 57 -14.55 4.74 -4.67
CA GLY A 57 -15.19 3.86 -5.65
C GLY A 57 -14.53 2.48 -5.74
N LEU A 58 -13.23 2.41 -5.44
CA LEU A 58 -12.46 1.17 -5.37
C LEU A 58 -12.29 0.66 -3.93
N ASN A 59 -12.80 1.40 -2.94
CA ASN A 59 -12.63 1.13 -1.49
C ASN A 59 -11.15 0.95 -1.09
N ILE A 60 -10.28 1.85 -1.57
CA ILE A 60 -8.84 1.82 -1.27
C ILE A 60 -8.40 3.07 -0.50
N SER A 61 -7.37 2.91 0.32
CA SER A 61 -6.72 3.99 1.05
C SER A 61 -5.24 3.63 1.21
N ASP A 62 -4.41 4.26 0.40
CA ASP A 62 -3.01 3.91 0.24
C ASP A 62 -2.10 5.00 0.75
N ARG A 63 -1.10 4.64 1.55
CA ARG A 63 -0.07 5.51 2.11
C ARG A 63 1.30 5.25 1.49
N CYS A 64 1.36 4.45 0.43
CA CYS A 64 2.59 4.06 -0.26
C CYS A 64 3.43 5.28 -0.69
N VAL A 65 2.75 6.35 -1.12
CA VAL A 65 3.36 7.62 -1.52
C VAL A 65 4.00 8.40 -0.36
N SER A 66 3.87 7.93 0.89
CA SER A 66 4.65 8.45 2.01
C SER A 66 6.12 8.05 1.91
N CYS A 67 6.45 6.85 1.40
CA CYS A 67 7.83 6.49 1.10
C CYS A 67 8.16 6.78 -0.37
N HIS A 68 7.21 6.51 -1.27
CA HIS A 68 7.34 6.70 -2.72
C HIS A 68 6.90 8.10 -3.15
N VAL A 69 7.54 9.11 -2.58
CA VAL A 69 7.12 10.52 -2.69
C VAL A 69 6.98 10.99 -4.13
N GLY A 70 7.90 10.63 -5.03
CA GLY A 70 7.81 11.02 -6.45
C GLY A 70 6.63 10.43 -7.22
N MET A 71 5.82 9.59 -6.58
CA MET A 71 4.55 9.07 -7.11
C MET A 71 3.33 9.78 -6.51
N ALA A 72 3.52 10.70 -5.56
CA ALA A 72 2.44 11.46 -4.97
C ALA A 72 1.87 12.49 -5.97
N PRO A 73 0.56 12.78 -5.90
CA PRO A 73 -0.05 13.80 -6.75
C PRO A 73 0.62 15.16 -6.52
N GLY A 74 1.14 15.78 -7.59
CA GLY A 74 1.77 17.11 -7.52
C GLY A 74 3.21 17.13 -7.01
N GLU A 75 3.80 15.98 -6.69
CA GLU A 75 5.19 15.88 -6.24
C GLU A 75 6.05 15.18 -7.28
N GLN A 76 6.08 15.72 -8.50
CA GLN A 76 6.94 15.21 -9.56
C GLN A 76 8.36 15.80 -9.43
N GLY A 77 9.36 15.10 -9.99
CA GLY A 77 10.75 15.59 -9.99
C GLY A 77 11.48 15.45 -8.66
N ILE A 78 10.96 14.63 -7.73
CA ILE A 78 11.64 14.32 -6.48
C ILE A 78 12.92 13.52 -6.77
N THR A 79 14.01 13.94 -6.14
CA THR A 79 15.34 13.33 -6.27
C THR A 79 15.83 12.79 -4.93
N GLY A 80 16.75 11.82 -5.00
CA GLY A 80 17.32 11.13 -3.83
C GLY A 80 17.41 9.63 -4.06
N ASP A 81 17.01 8.83 -3.07
CA ASP A 81 16.97 7.37 -3.15
C ASP A 81 16.05 6.89 -4.30
N ARG A 82 16.37 5.72 -4.87
CA ARG A 82 15.57 5.03 -5.90
C ARG A 82 14.10 4.88 -5.52
N VAL A 83 13.77 4.75 -4.23
CA VAL A 83 12.39 4.68 -3.75
C VAL A 83 11.54 5.90 -4.12
N LEU A 84 12.18 7.06 -4.31
CA LEU A 84 11.55 8.34 -4.63
C LEU A 84 11.27 8.52 -6.13
N ALA A 85 11.74 7.60 -6.98
CA ALA A 85 11.57 7.72 -8.41
C ALA A 85 10.09 7.78 -8.81
N ALA A 86 9.80 8.59 -9.83
CA ALA A 86 8.46 8.68 -10.38
C ALA A 86 7.98 7.32 -10.92
N HIS A 87 6.67 7.10 -10.86
CA HIS A 87 6.07 5.91 -11.43
C HIS A 87 6.21 5.94 -12.96
N LYS A 88 6.46 4.80 -13.58
CA LYS A 88 6.45 4.68 -15.04
C LYS A 88 5.05 4.99 -15.58
N ALA A 89 4.95 5.60 -16.76
CA ALA A 89 3.64 5.84 -17.36
C ALA A 89 2.86 4.52 -17.53
N VAL A 90 1.60 4.54 -17.11
CA VAL A 90 0.63 3.43 -17.19
C VAL A 90 -0.73 3.99 -17.57
N PHE A 91 -1.65 3.14 -18.01
CA PHE A 91 -2.97 3.55 -18.51
C PHE A 91 -3.93 4.08 -17.43
N HIS A 92 -3.58 3.97 -16.15
CA HIS A 92 -4.35 4.49 -15.03
C HIS A 92 -3.48 5.41 -14.19
N GLN A 93 -4.00 6.55 -13.76
CA GLN A 93 -3.24 7.45 -12.89
C GLN A 93 -3.15 6.86 -11.47
N PRO A 94 -1.94 6.53 -10.96
CA PRO A 94 -1.81 5.96 -9.61
C PRO A 94 -2.31 6.90 -8.52
N SER A 95 -2.24 8.21 -8.74
CA SER A 95 -2.78 9.25 -7.86
C SER A 95 -4.30 9.20 -7.71
N GLU A 96 -5.02 8.56 -8.65
CA GLU A 96 -6.48 8.46 -8.64
C GLU A 96 -6.94 7.05 -8.27
N PHE A 97 -6.24 6.01 -8.73
CA PHE A 97 -6.60 4.61 -8.50
C PHE A 97 -6.00 4.02 -7.22
N GLY A 98 -4.89 4.61 -6.75
CA GLY A 98 -4.01 4.05 -5.74
C GLY A 98 -3.07 2.97 -6.28
N CYS A 99 -2.23 2.48 -5.38
CA CYS A 99 -1.14 1.55 -5.66
C CYS A 99 -1.58 0.10 -5.49
N THR A 100 -2.32 -0.20 -4.41
CA THR A 100 -2.65 -1.57 -3.99
C THR A 100 -3.63 -2.26 -4.92
N VAL A 101 -4.47 -1.51 -5.64
CA VAL A 101 -5.38 -2.06 -6.65
C VAL A 101 -4.63 -2.76 -7.79
N CYS A 102 -3.44 -2.26 -8.13
CA CYS A 102 -2.58 -2.84 -9.16
C CYS A 102 -1.52 -3.77 -8.55
N HIS A 103 -0.88 -3.35 -7.47
CA HIS A 103 0.30 -4.00 -6.93
C HIS A 103 0.04 -4.95 -5.77
N GLY A 104 -1.14 -4.94 -5.15
CA GLY A 104 -1.36 -5.62 -3.86
C GLY A 104 -0.63 -4.92 -2.70
N GLY A 105 -0.43 -5.62 -1.59
CA GLY A 105 0.15 -5.08 -0.37
C GLY A 105 -0.89 -4.51 0.59
N GLN A 106 -0.43 -3.88 1.67
CA GLN A 106 -1.27 -3.30 2.73
C GLN A 106 -1.25 -1.77 2.65
N GLY A 107 -2.22 -1.20 1.92
CA GLY A 107 -2.23 0.22 1.58
C GLY A 107 -2.17 1.17 2.78
N ARG A 108 -2.78 0.78 3.91
CA ARG A 108 -2.83 1.62 5.12
C ARG A 108 -1.56 1.55 5.98
N ALA A 109 -0.65 0.63 5.70
CA ALA A 109 0.58 0.51 6.45
C ALA A 109 1.55 1.65 6.13
N THR A 110 2.42 1.95 7.09
CA THR A 110 3.45 2.99 6.99
C THR A 110 4.86 2.46 7.22
N ASP A 111 4.98 1.16 7.49
CA ASP A 111 6.23 0.42 7.57
C ASP A 111 6.38 -0.45 6.32
N LYS A 112 7.62 -0.60 5.83
CA LYS A 112 7.89 -1.30 4.58
C LYS A 112 7.38 -2.75 4.58
N ALA A 113 7.68 -3.53 5.62
CA ALA A 113 7.31 -4.94 5.69
C ALA A 113 5.79 -5.11 5.60
N ASP A 114 5.06 -4.37 6.43
CA ASP A 114 3.60 -4.37 6.43
C ASP A 114 3.03 -3.88 5.10
N ALA A 115 3.52 -2.75 4.57
CA ALA A 115 3.03 -2.16 3.31
C ALA A 115 3.22 -3.09 2.12
N HIS A 116 4.33 -3.82 2.07
CA HIS A 116 4.58 -4.84 1.05
C HIS A 116 3.85 -6.16 1.34
N GLY A 117 3.25 -6.32 2.52
CA GLY A 117 2.56 -7.53 2.94
C GLY A 117 3.53 -8.67 3.27
N ASP A 118 4.77 -8.36 3.63
CA ASP A 118 5.80 -9.29 4.12
C ASP A 118 5.54 -9.65 5.60
N VAL A 119 4.27 -9.88 5.96
CA VAL A 119 3.81 -10.20 7.31
C VAL A 119 2.93 -11.43 7.31
N HIS A 120 3.01 -12.20 8.39
CA HIS A 120 2.50 -13.57 8.44
C HIS A 120 0.99 -13.70 8.13
N PHE A 121 0.19 -12.69 8.47
CA PHE A 121 -1.27 -12.76 8.37
C PHE A 121 -1.89 -11.87 7.28
N TRP A 122 -1.08 -11.28 6.38
CA TRP A 122 -1.63 -10.46 5.30
C TRP A 122 -1.98 -11.32 4.07
N PRO A 123 -3.25 -11.36 3.64
CA PRO A 123 -3.70 -12.29 2.60
C PRO A 123 -3.31 -11.86 1.18
N GLN A 124 -2.92 -10.61 0.97
CA GLN A 124 -2.68 -10.04 -0.36
C GLN A 124 -1.34 -9.29 -0.40
N PRO A 125 -0.20 -10.00 -0.32
CA PRO A 125 1.12 -9.38 -0.39
C PRO A 125 1.32 -8.67 -1.74
N MET A 126 2.29 -7.76 -1.78
CA MET A 126 2.64 -7.04 -2.99
C MET A 126 3.15 -8.04 -4.04
N ILE A 127 2.63 -7.90 -5.26
CA ILE A 127 3.03 -8.69 -6.41
C ILE A 127 4.51 -8.38 -6.69
N PRO A 128 5.39 -9.39 -6.78
CA PRO A 128 6.79 -9.16 -7.13
C PRO A 128 6.91 -8.35 -8.42
N ILE A 129 7.84 -7.38 -8.46
CA ILE A 129 7.92 -6.41 -9.57
C ILE A 129 8.01 -7.04 -10.97
N LYS A 130 8.67 -8.20 -11.10
CA LYS A 130 8.75 -8.99 -12.34
C LYS A 130 7.39 -9.48 -12.86
N TYR A 131 6.38 -9.49 -12.00
CA TYR A 131 5.00 -9.88 -12.27
C TYR A 131 4.02 -8.73 -12.07
N ALA A 132 4.47 -7.47 -11.95
CA ALA A 132 3.57 -6.33 -11.73
C ALA A 132 2.46 -6.21 -12.79
N TYR A 133 2.72 -6.64 -14.03
CA TYR A 133 1.71 -6.73 -15.09
C TYR A 133 0.49 -7.58 -14.71
N ALA A 134 0.66 -8.57 -13.82
CA ALA A 134 -0.42 -9.44 -13.38
C ALA A 134 -1.57 -8.60 -12.82
N GLY A 135 -1.28 -7.52 -12.09
CA GLY A 135 -2.25 -6.59 -11.51
C GLY A 135 -3.35 -6.12 -12.48
N CYS A 136 -2.98 -5.86 -13.75
CA CYS A 136 -3.91 -5.38 -14.77
C CYS A 136 -5.13 -6.30 -14.94
N GLY A 137 -4.93 -7.62 -14.92
CA GLY A 137 -6.05 -8.54 -15.13
C GLY A 137 -7.02 -8.64 -13.94
N THR A 138 -6.82 -7.93 -12.82
CA THR A 138 -7.76 -7.95 -11.68
C THR A 138 -9.11 -7.45 -12.15
N CYS A 139 -9.08 -6.40 -12.99
CA CYS A 139 -10.25 -5.81 -13.62
C CYS A 139 -10.39 -6.23 -15.09
N HIS A 140 -9.29 -6.45 -15.80
CA HIS A 140 -9.35 -6.68 -17.26
C HIS A 140 -9.57 -8.14 -17.68
N THR A 141 -9.35 -9.13 -16.81
CA THR A 141 -9.66 -10.53 -17.13
C THR A 141 -11.17 -10.76 -17.33
N PRO A 142 -12.06 -10.32 -16.41
CA PRO A 142 -13.51 -10.49 -16.59
C PRO A 142 -14.08 -9.74 -17.80
N LEU A 143 -13.52 -8.57 -18.13
CA LEU A 143 -14.03 -7.69 -19.17
C LEU A 143 -13.63 -8.12 -20.61
N LYS A 144 -12.77 -9.14 -20.75
CA LYS A 144 -12.23 -9.61 -22.04
C LYS A 144 -11.73 -8.46 -22.94
N VAL A 145 -11.00 -7.52 -22.35
CA VAL A 145 -10.47 -6.37 -23.11
C VAL A 145 -9.56 -6.89 -24.24
N PRO A 146 -9.85 -6.57 -25.52
CA PRO A 146 -9.03 -7.00 -26.65
C PRO A 146 -7.71 -6.22 -26.76
N ASN A 147 -6.78 -6.75 -27.55
CA ASN A 147 -5.65 -6.00 -28.13
C ASN A 147 -4.64 -5.37 -27.15
N SER A 148 -4.19 -6.11 -26.14
CA SER A 148 -2.82 -5.86 -25.66
C SER A 148 -2.13 -7.11 -25.11
N GLU A 149 -0.89 -7.30 -25.56
CA GLU A 149 -0.02 -8.40 -25.12
C GLU A 149 0.11 -8.45 -23.59
N VAL A 150 0.17 -7.28 -22.94
CA VAL A 150 0.26 -7.17 -21.48
C VAL A 150 -1.00 -7.69 -20.78
N LEU A 151 -2.20 -7.45 -21.34
CA LEU A 151 -3.45 -7.92 -20.75
C LEU A 151 -3.65 -9.42 -20.97
N ASP A 152 -3.26 -9.96 -22.12
CA ASP A 152 -3.29 -11.41 -22.37
C ASP A 152 -2.30 -12.15 -21.45
N LYS A 153 -1.12 -11.57 -21.23
CA LYS A 153 -0.15 -12.07 -20.26
C LYS A 153 -0.68 -11.99 -18.82
N ALA A 154 -1.32 -10.87 -18.44
CA ALA A 154 -1.91 -10.71 -17.11
C ALA A 154 -3.06 -11.69 -16.85
N ARG A 155 -3.88 -11.94 -17.87
CA ARG A 155 -4.99 -12.92 -17.83
C ARG A 155 -4.45 -14.33 -17.62
N SER A 156 -3.57 -14.78 -18.52
CA SER A 156 -2.98 -16.11 -18.44
C SER A 156 -2.22 -16.35 -17.12
N PHE A 157 -1.46 -15.35 -16.63
CA PHE A 157 -0.75 -15.47 -15.35
C PHE A 157 -1.72 -15.64 -14.17
N ARG A 158 -2.80 -14.86 -14.10
CA ARG A 158 -3.77 -14.96 -12.99
C ARG A 158 -4.53 -16.27 -13.03
N GLU A 159 -4.98 -16.70 -14.21
CA GLU A 159 -5.66 -17.98 -14.39
C GLU A 159 -4.76 -19.16 -14.00
N ALA A 160 -3.47 -19.12 -14.35
CA ALA A 160 -2.55 -20.23 -14.12
C ALA A 160 -1.87 -20.25 -12.73
N ARG A 161 -1.68 -19.09 -12.08
CA ARG A 161 -0.80 -18.95 -10.91
C ARG A 161 -1.43 -18.29 -9.70
N LEU A 162 -2.50 -17.53 -9.89
CA LEU A 162 -3.21 -16.82 -8.82
C LEU A 162 -4.73 -17.03 -8.88
N PRO A 163 -5.25 -18.27 -9.05
CA PRO A 163 -6.69 -18.50 -9.13
C PRO A 163 -7.43 -18.11 -7.84
N CYS A 164 -6.71 -18.02 -6.71
CA CYS A 164 -7.25 -17.60 -5.41
C CYS A 164 -7.27 -16.06 -5.20
N LEU A 165 -6.54 -15.29 -6.03
CA LEU A 165 -6.54 -13.81 -6.03
C LEU A 165 -7.31 -13.22 -7.23
N SER A 166 -7.83 -14.03 -8.15
CA SER A 166 -9.11 -13.64 -8.75
C SER A 166 -10.07 -13.42 -7.57
N PRO A 167 -11.10 -12.56 -7.68
CA PRO A 167 -12.18 -12.67 -6.70
C PRO A 167 -12.54 -14.16 -6.68
N CYS A 168 -12.31 -14.84 -5.56
CA CYS A 168 -13.01 -16.09 -5.27
C CYS A 168 -14.42 -15.86 -5.79
N ARG A 169 -14.96 -16.77 -6.61
CA ARG A 169 -16.36 -16.73 -7.06
C ARG A 169 -17.25 -16.47 -5.85
N ARG A 170 -17.44 -15.20 -5.51
CA ARG A 170 -18.20 -14.72 -4.38
C ARG A 170 -19.42 -14.11 -5.06
N ALA A 171 -20.36 -15.02 -5.32
CA ALA A 171 -21.78 -14.73 -5.46
C ALA A 171 -22.28 -13.91 -6.66
N TRP A 172 -21.53 -13.77 -7.76
CA TRP A 172 -22.07 -13.17 -8.99
C TRP A 172 -21.51 -13.84 -10.25
N SER A 173 -22.16 -14.90 -10.72
CA SER A 173 -22.03 -15.34 -12.11
C SER A 173 -22.87 -14.42 -12.98
N HIS A 174 -22.24 -13.74 -13.92
CA HIS A 174 -22.93 -13.02 -14.98
C HIS A 174 -23.47 -14.06 -15.98
N ASP A 175 -24.67 -14.59 -15.73
CA ASP A 175 -25.50 -15.11 -16.82
C ASP A 175 -26.10 -13.90 -17.55
N GLN A 176 -26.31 -14.00 -18.86
CA GLN A 176 -26.81 -12.94 -19.74
C GLN A 176 -28.23 -12.46 -19.38
N THR A 177 -28.81 -12.95 -18.28
CA THR A 177 -30.18 -12.73 -17.83
C THR A 177 -30.32 -11.92 -16.53
N GLY A 178 -29.23 -11.35 -15.99
CA GLY A 178 -29.28 -10.37 -14.89
C GLY A 178 -28.96 -10.90 -13.48
N TRP A 179 -28.87 -9.96 -12.52
CA TRP A 179 -28.33 -10.12 -11.16
C TRP A 179 -29.30 -10.90 -10.22
N ARG A 180 -28.92 -12.10 -9.73
CA ARG A 180 -29.56 -12.76 -8.57
C ARG A 180 -28.51 -13.19 -7.53
N ARG A 181 -28.85 -12.99 -6.25
CA ARG A 181 -28.08 -13.50 -5.09
C ARG A 181 -28.41 -14.98 -4.91
N THR A 182 -27.39 -15.82 -4.80
CA THR A 182 -27.48 -17.15 -4.16
C THR A 182 -27.06 -17.01 -2.71
#